data_AF-A0A4Q5V7R2-F1
#
_entry.id   AF-A0A4Q5V7R2-F1
#
_cell.length_a   1.000
_cell.length_b   1.000
_cell.length_c   1.000
_cell.angle_alpha   90.00
_cell.angle_beta   90.00
_cell.angle_gamma   90.00
#
_symmetry.space_group_name_H-M   'P 1'
#
loop_
_entity.id
_entity.type
_entity.pdbx_description
1 polymer ?
#
loop_
_entity_poly.entity_id
_entity_poly.type
_entity_poly.pdbx_seq_one_letter_code
_entity_poly.pdbx_strand_id
1 'polypeptide(L)'
;MLVHVKALASNGELKQSAEGSLRYRTEYVDKIASIFSDSKYASLRIIAIIEPDSLPNLVTNLNDPDCQAATDATYGYIANTRYTLGKLYGISNVYSYVDIGHSGWLGWDDNLGKSVTLIADAIKGATGGVNSIAGFVSNTAGYTPLYEPFLDSLSSSALPGSGGGTQVRQANFFEWNPFFSEVAFVQAWRTRMIAAGFPSTIGMLVDTSRNGWGGANRPTAQSTSTVLDTFVNESRIDKRTHRGNWCNQKGGIGERPQVSPAVGIDAYVWVKPPGESDGAASQELSYDPQDPAKGFDRMCDPTYVYAAGNLTVETGALADAPVAGRWFSKGFQVLLNNAYPAAQ
;
A
#
# COMPACT_ATOMS: atom_id res chain seq x y z
N MET A 1 -6.28 11.14 6.68
CA MET A 1 -6.96 12.28 7.38
C MET A 1 -6.31 12.56 8.72
N LEU A 2 -5.91 11.51 9.46
CA LEU A 2 -4.80 11.62 10.42
C LEU A 2 -3.46 11.83 9.67
N VAL A 3 -2.48 12.43 10.34
CA VAL A 3 -1.11 12.70 9.82
C VAL A 3 -0.55 11.46 9.12
N HIS A 4 0.05 11.57 7.93
CA HIS A 4 0.83 10.50 7.30
C HIS A 4 2.23 10.50 7.92
N VAL A 5 2.41 9.77 9.02
CA VAL A 5 3.53 9.97 9.97
C VAL A 5 4.93 9.60 9.47
N LYS A 6 5.07 9.01 8.27
CA LYS A 6 6.38 8.77 7.63
C LYS A 6 6.55 9.51 6.30
N ALA A 7 5.55 10.28 5.87
CA ALA A 7 5.78 11.22 4.78
C ALA A 7 6.78 12.29 5.24
N LEU A 8 7.64 12.74 4.32
CA LEU A 8 8.47 13.93 4.59
C LEU A 8 7.58 15.18 4.76
N ALA A 9 6.39 15.15 4.17
CA ALA A 9 5.31 16.09 4.45
C ALA A 9 3.95 15.39 4.39
N SER A 10 3.32 15.21 5.54
CA SER A 10 1.94 14.71 5.62
C SER A 10 0.94 15.74 5.09
N ASN A 11 0.02 15.29 4.24
CA ASN A 11 -1.15 16.08 3.80
C ASN A 11 -2.36 15.95 4.75
N GLY A 12 -2.20 15.29 5.90
CA GLY A 12 -3.27 15.10 6.89
C GLY A 12 -3.65 16.40 7.61
N GLU A 13 -4.93 16.75 7.59
CA GLU A 13 -5.46 17.95 8.25
C GLU A 13 -5.53 17.82 9.79
N LEU A 14 -5.58 16.59 10.31
CA LEU A 14 -5.69 16.32 11.75
C LEU A 14 -4.34 15.97 12.34
N LYS A 15 -3.89 16.77 13.31
CA LYS A 15 -2.65 16.52 14.07
C LYS A 15 -2.82 15.35 15.03
N GLN A 16 -1.71 14.68 15.34
CA GLN A 16 -1.67 13.62 16.35
C GLN A 16 -1.74 14.23 17.76
N SER A 17 -2.96 14.41 18.26
CA SER A 17 -3.25 15.01 19.57
C SER A 17 -4.61 14.56 20.09
N ALA A 18 -4.92 14.87 21.36
CA ALA A 18 -6.24 14.63 21.93
C ALA A 18 -7.35 15.34 21.14
N GLU A 19 -7.13 16.59 20.73
CA GLU A 19 -8.06 17.37 19.91
C GLU A 19 -8.21 16.76 18.51
N GLY A 20 -7.10 16.42 17.84
CA GLY A 20 -7.16 15.82 16.51
C GLY A 20 -7.86 14.46 16.50
N SER A 21 -7.62 13.64 17.52
CA SER A 21 -8.34 12.37 17.71
C SER A 21 -9.82 12.57 18.01
N LEU A 22 -10.20 13.58 18.80
CA LEU A 22 -11.60 13.89 19.04
C LEU A 22 -12.31 14.29 17.73
N ARG A 23 -11.71 15.20 16.95
CA ARG A 23 -12.24 15.63 15.65
C ARG A 23 -12.32 14.47 14.67
N TYR A 24 -11.30 13.62 14.60
CA TYR A 24 -11.32 12.40 13.78
C TYR A 24 -12.56 11.53 14.11
N ARG A 25 -12.85 11.35 15.40
CA ARG A 25 -13.98 10.52 15.83
C ARG A 25 -15.34 11.17 15.53
N THR A 26 -15.52 12.43 15.90
CA THR A 26 -16.84 13.07 15.93
C THR A 26 -17.19 13.85 14.65
N GLU A 27 -16.20 14.41 13.97
CA GLU A 27 -16.39 15.21 12.76
C GLU A 27 -16.21 14.37 11.48
N TYR A 28 -15.51 13.23 11.58
CA TYR A 28 -15.28 12.35 10.43
C TYR A 28 -15.95 10.98 10.57
N VAL A 29 -15.46 10.12 11.45
CA VAL A 29 -15.95 8.73 11.55
C VAL A 29 -17.44 8.68 11.87
N ASP A 30 -17.91 9.46 12.85
CA ASP A 30 -19.32 9.53 13.21
C ASP A 30 -20.20 10.05 12.07
N LYS A 31 -19.69 10.99 11.26
CA LYS A 31 -20.44 11.52 10.11
C LYS A 31 -20.54 10.48 8.99
N ILE A 32 -19.45 9.75 8.71
CA ILE A 32 -19.45 8.66 7.73
C ILE A 32 -20.39 7.53 8.18
N ALA A 33 -20.29 7.09 9.43
CA ALA A 33 -21.14 6.03 9.97
C ALA A 33 -22.63 6.43 9.93
N SER A 34 -22.95 7.69 10.26
CA SER A 34 -24.31 8.22 10.12
C SER A 34 -24.83 8.12 8.67
N ILE A 35 -24.02 8.50 7.68
CA ILE A 35 -24.40 8.36 6.27
C ILE A 35 -24.58 6.88 5.90
N PHE A 36 -23.65 6.01 6.26
CA PHE A 36 -23.70 4.59 5.88
C PHE A 36 -24.87 3.84 6.51
N SER A 37 -25.32 4.27 7.69
CA SER A 37 -26.48 3.70 8.40
C SER A 37 -27.84 4.20 7.91
N ASP A 38 -27.88 5.18 7.00
CA ASP A 38 -29.14 5.63 6.42
C ASP A 38 -29.80 4.49 5.63
N SER A 39 -31.04 4.16 5.99
CA SER A 39 -31.87 3.14 5.35
C SER A 39 -31.95 3.29 3.82
N LYS A 40 -31.78 4.50 3.29
CA LYS A 40 -31.68 4.77 1.85
C LYS A 40 -30.57 3.96 1.17
N TYR A 41 -29.48 3.66 1.88
CA TYR A 41 -28.34 2.93 1.34
C TYR A 41 -28.31 1.45 1.75
N ALA A 42 -29.31 0.95 2.46
CA ALA A 42 -29.34 -0.43 2.97
C ALA A 42 -29.26 -1.51 1.89
N SER A 43 -29.62 -1.18 0.64
CA SER A 43 -29.51 -2.10 -0.51
C SER A 43 -28.11 -2.15 -1.14
N LEU A 44 -27.21 -1.23 -0.79
CA LEU A 44 -25.82 -1.23 -1.25
C LEU A 44 -24.97 -2.17 -0.40
N ARG A 45 -23.82 -2.58 -0.95
CA ARG A 45 -22.70 -3.12 -0.17
C ARG A 45 -21.61 -2.06 -0.13
N ILE A 46 -21.24 -1.63 1.07
CA ILE A 46 -20.26 -0.56 1.26
C ILE A 46 -18.94 -1.20 1.69
N ILE A 47 -17.92 -1.12 0.84
CA ILE A 47 -16.57 -1.59 1.17
C ILE A 47 -15.78 -0.39 1.72
N ALA A 48 -15.38 -0.46 2.97
CA ALA A 48 -14.61 0.58 3.64
C ALA A 48 -13.14 0.16 3.75
N ILE A 49 -12.25 0.87 3.05
CA ILE A 49 -10.80 0.71 3.20
C ILE A 49 -10.35 1.52 4.41
N ILE A 50 -9.76 0.84 5.40
CA ILE A 50 -9.47 1.44 6.71
C ILE A 50 -8.02 1.92 6.75
N GLU A 51 -7.87 3.25 6.72
CA GLU A 51 -6.66 4.02 7.02
C GLU A 51 -5.35 3.47 6.38
N PRO A 52 -5.17 3.63 5.06
CA PRO A 52 -3.88 3.38 4.42
C PRO A 52 -2.73 4.16 5.07
N ASP A 53 -1.54 3.56 5.10
CA ASP A 53 -0.33 4.14 5.72
C ASP A 53 -0.49 4.52 7.20
N SER A 54 -1.22 3.70 7.96
CA SER A 54 -1.39 3.90 9.40
C SER A 54 -0.60 2.88 10.21
N LEU A 55 -1.23 1.76 10.59
CA LEU A 55 -0.68 0.74 11.48
C LEU A 55 0.68 0.17 11.06
N PRO A 56 0.99 -0.04 9.76
CA PRO A 56 2.33 -0.49 9.34
C PRO A 56 3.48 0.42 9.83
N ASN A 57 3.26 1.74 9.93
CA ASN A 57 4.26 2.68 10.43
C ASN A 57 4.68 2.41 11.89
N LEU A 58 3.76 1.89 12.71
CA LEU A 58 4.04 1.55 14.11
C LEU A 58 4.98 0.35 14.27
N VAL A 59 5.27 -0.37 13.19
CA VAL A 59 6.20 -1.49 13.19
C VAL A 59 7.57 -1.09 12.66
N THR A 60 7.62 -0.33 11.56
CA THR A 60 8.87 -0.11 10.83
C THR A 60 9.47 1.27 11.01
N ASN A 61 8.69 2.26 11.45
CA ASN A 61 9.08 3.68 11.35
C ASN A 61 9.05 4.41 12.70
N LEU A 62 9.13 3.69 13.83
CA LEU A 62 9.17 4.29 15.16
C LEU A 62 10.45 5.11 15.46
N ASN A 63 11.40 5.18 14.54
CA ASN A 63 12.49 6.15 14.60
C ASN A 63 12.04 7.57 14.22
N ASP A 64 10.88 7.72 13.59
CA ASP A 64 10.25 9.00 13.29
C ASP A 64 9.44 9.52 14.50
N PRO A 65 9.66 10.77 14.96
CA PRO A 65 8.91 11.36 16.08
C PRO A 65 7.39 11.38 15.88
N ASP A 66 6.90 11.58 14.66
CA ASP A 66 5.47 11.61 14.38
C ASP A 66 4.88 10.19 14.48
N CYS A 67 5.63 9.17 14.06
CA CYS A 67 5.26 7.77 14.27
C CYS A 67 5.25 7.40 15.75
N GLN A 68 6.18 7.92 16.56
CA GLN A 68 6.18 7.72 18.01
C GLN A 68 4.95 8.36 18.67
N ALA A 69 4.60 9.60 18.28
CA ALA A 69 3.40 10.27 18.77
C ALA A 69 2.11 9.47 18.43
N ALA A 70 2.09 8.77 17.30
CA ALA A 70 0.98 7.91 16.89
C ALA A 70 0.82 6.61 17.70
N THR A 71 1.77 6.28 18.58
CA THR A 71 1.66 5.13 19.51
C THR A 71 0.83 5.44 20.76
N ASP A 72 0.35 6.67 20.94
CA ASP A 72 -0.44 7.05 22.10
C ASP A 72 -1.64 6.09 22.31
N ALA A 73 -1.78 5.56 23.53
CA ALA A 73 -2.73 4.50 23.82
C ALA A 73 -4.21 4.95 23.71
N THR A 74 -4.48 6.25 23.79
CA THR A 74 -5.85 6.81 23.79
C THR A 74 -6.17 7.52 22.50
N TYR A 75 -5.19 8.21 21.90
CA TYR A 75 -5.36 9.11 20.77
C TYR A 75 -4.57 8.66 19.53
N GLY A 76 -3.72 7.65 19.66
CA GLY A 76 -2.91 7.07 18.60
C GLY A 76 -3.70 6.21 17.61
N TYR A 77 -2.98 5.64 16.65
CA TYR A 77 -3.58 4.91 15.53
C TYR A 77 -4.35 3.68 15.97
N ILE A 78 -3.86 2.93 16.94
CA ILE A 78 -4.54 1.73 17.44
C ILE A 78 -5.91 2.12 18.03
N ALA A 79 -5.95 3.16 18.86
CA ALA A 79 -7.19 3.60 19.50
C ALA A 79 -8.21 4.14 18.47
N ASN A 80 -7.74 4.94 17.50
CA ASN A 80 -8.61 5.48 16.45
C ASN A 80 -9.08 4.39 15.46
N THR A 81 -8.23 3.43 15.11
CA THR A 81 -8.64 2.29 14.27
C THR A 81 -9.72 1.45 14.96
N ARG A 82 -9.54 1.17 16.27
CA ARG A 82 -10.57 0.46 17.07
C ARG A 82 -11.90 1.20 17.10
N TYR A 83 -11.86 2.52 17.23
CA TYR A 83 -13.05 3.35 17.19
C TYR A 83 -13.78 3.23 15.84
N THR A 84 -13.04 3.38 14.73
CA THR A 84 -13.59 3.27 13.37
C THR A 84 -14.20 1.90 13.12
N LEU A 85 -13.46 0.82 13.41
CA LEU A 85 -13.98 -0.54 13.26
C LEU A 85 -15.22 -0.78 14.11
N GLY A 86 -15.23 -0.32 15.36
CA GLY A 86 -16.38 -0.48 16.25
C GLY A 86 -17.62 0.28 15.77
N LYS A 87 -17.46 1.46 15.16
CA LYS A 87 -18.56 2.24 14.57
C LYS A 87 -19.14 1.58 13.34
N LEU A 88 -18.28 1.10 12.43
CA LEU A 88 -18.71 0.49 11.17
C LEU A 88 -19.28 -0.91 11.36
N TYR A 89 -18.79 -1.68 12.35
CA TYR A 89 -19.29 -3.04 12.65
C TYR A 89 -20.79 -3.08 12.95
N GLY A 90 -21.36 -2.00 13.50
CA GLY A 90 -22.81 -1.91 13.78
C GLY A 90 -23.70 -1.78 12.55
N ILE A 91 -23.13 -1.61 11.35
CA ILE A 91 -23.86 -1.32 10.12
C ILE A 91 -23.81 -2.57 9.21
N SER A 92 -24.94 -3.26 9.06
CA SER A 92 -25.00 -4.63 8.52
C SER A 92 -24.55 -4.79 7.07
N ASN A 93 -24.52 -3.72 6.28
CA ASN A 93 -24.11 -3.74 4.88
C ASN A 93 -22.74 -3.05 4.63
N VAL A 94 -21.97 -2.79 5.69
CA VAL A 94 -20.60 -2.27 5.62
C VAL A 94 -19.58 -3.40 5.83
N TYR A 95 -18.57 -3.45 4.97
CA TYR A 95 -17.50 -4.45 4.98
C TYR A 95 -16.15 -3.73 5.09
N SER A 96 -15.54 -3.79 6.27
CA SER A 96 -14.26 -3.13 6.55
C SER A 96 -13.07 -3.98 6.12
N TYR A 97 -12.16 -3.41 5.33
CA TYR A 97 -10.87 -4.02 4.96
C TYR A 97 -9.73 -3.15 5.48
N VAL A 98 -8.93 -3.70 6.39
CA VAL A 98 -7.81 -2.97 7.02
C VAL A 98 -6.61 -2.94 6.07
N ASP A 99 -6.03 -1.76 5.85
CA ASP A 99 -4.84 -1.63 5.02
C ASP A 99 -3.61 -2.25 5.70
N ILE A 100 -2.80 -2.94 4.90
CA ILE A 100 -1.61 -3.66 5.37
C ILE A 100 -0.35 -3.29 4.57
N GLY A 101 -0.33 -2.09 3.96
CA GLY A 101 0.77 -1.69 3.09
C GLY A 101 0.91 -2.62 1.89
N HIS A 102 2.12 -3.09 1.61
CA HIS A 102 2.42 -3.99 0.49
C HIS A 102 3.64 -4.86 0.77
N SER A 103 3.91 -5.84 -0.10
CA SER A 103 5.01 -6.80 0.07
C SER A 103 6.39 -6.13 0.15
N GLY A 104 6.61 -5.05 -0.58
CA GLY A 104 7.84 -4.25 -0.55
C GLY A 104 8.06 -3.44 0.74
N TRP A 105 7.12 -3.48 1.68
CA TRP A 105 7.24 -2.84 3.00
C TRP A 105 7.22 -3.88 4.12
N LEU A 106 6.21 -4.76 4.13
CA LEU A 106 5.99 -5.72 5.22
C LEU A 106 6.41 -7.15 4.86
N GLY A 107 7.06 -7.38 3.72
CA GLY A 107 7.39 -8.73 3.25
C GLY A 107 8.54 -9.42 4.00
N TRP A 108 9.46 -8.69 4.61
CA TRP A 108 10.50 -9.32 5.44
C TRP A 108 9.87 -10.06 6.62
N ASP A 109 10.36 -11.27 6.92
CA ASP A 109 9.74 -12.16 7.91
C ASP A 109 9.51 -11.50 9.28
N ASP A 110 10.46 -10.68 9.72
CA ASP A 110 10.38 -9.91 10.98
C ASP A 110 9.30 -8.83 10.91
N ASN A 111 9.26 -8.04 9.83
CA ASN A 111 8.22 -7.02 9.62
C ASN A 111 6.84 -7.69 9.53
N LEU A 112 6.71 -8.74 8.72
CA LEU A 112 5.46 -9.50 8.54
C LEU A 112 4.96 -10.03 9.89
N GLY A 113 5.84 -10.66 10.68
CA GLY A 113 5.50 -11.21 11.99
C GLY A 113 5.03 -10.13 12.96
N LYS A 114 5.78 -9.04 13.10
CA LYS A 114 5.45 -7.93 13.99
C LYS A 114 4.16 -7.22 13.58
N SER A 115 3.95 -7.00 12.27
CA SER A 115 2.75 -6.35 11.74
C SER A 115 1.50 -7.22 11.90
N VAL A 116 1.59 -8.53 11.67
CA VAL A 116 0.48 -9.45 11.96
C VAL A 116 0.08 -9.36 13.42
N THR A 117 1.04 -9.40 14.36
CA THR A 117 0.75 -9.31 15.80
C THR A 117 0.10 -7.97 16.15
N LEU A 118 0.72 -6.84 15.77
CA LEU A 118 0.22 -5.51 16.11
C LEU A 118 -1.20 -5.26 15.56
N ILE A 119 -1.42 -5.60 14.28
CA ILE A 119 -2.71 -5.37 13.63
C ILE A 119 -3.77 -6.34 14.14
N ALA A 120 -3.42 -7.61 14.42
CA ALA A 120 -4.32 -8.56 15.07
C ALA A 120 -4.79 -8.06 16.43
N ASP A 121 -3.87 -7.58 17.27
CA ASP A 121 -4.19 -7.08 18.61
C ASP A 121 -4.97 -5.77 18.57
N ALA A 122 -4.69 -4.90 17.59
CA ALA A 122 -5.49 -3.70 17.34
C ALA A 122 -6.95 -4.09 17.07
N ILE A 123 -7.21 -4.99 16.12
CA ILE A 123 -8.57 -5.40 15.73
C ILE A 123 -9.28 -6.19 16.83
N LYS A 124 -8.59 -7.10 17.52
CA LYS A 124 -9.16 -7.86 18.65
C LYS A 124 -9.67 -6.95 19.77
N GLY A 125 -9.05 -5.78 19.95
CA GLY A 125 -9.48 -4.78 20.93
C GLY A 125 -10.62 -3.85 20.46
N ALA A 126 -11.10 -3.97 19.22
CA ALA A 126 -12.26 -3.22 18.73
C ALA A 126 -13.58 -3.88 19.17
N THR A 127 -14.66 -3.10 19.20
CA THR A 127 -16.02 -3.67 19.31
C THR A 127 -16.28 -4.63 18.13
N GLY A 128 -16.75 -5.85 18.42
CA GLY A 128 -16.88 -6.93 17.44
C GLY A 128 -15.63 -7.80 17.29
N GLY A 129 -14.48 -7.39 17.86
CA GLY A 129 -13.23 -8.13 17.84
C GLY A 129 -12.82 -8.51 16.41
N VAL A 130 -12.39 -9.75 16.20
CA VAL A 130 -11.99 -10.27 14.87
C VAL A 130 -13.12 -10.23 13.82
N ASN A 131 -14.39 -10.14 14.24
CA ASN A 131 -15.54 -10.06 13.34
C ASN A 131 -15.85 -8.61 12.91
N SER A 132 -15.10 -7.62 13.41
CA SER A 132 -15.26 -6.20 13.02
C SER A 132 -14.74 -5.88 11.62
N ILE A 133 -14.13 -6.86 10.93
CA ILE A 133 -13.59 -6.73 9.59
C ILE A 133 -14.07 -7.86 8.67
N ALA A 134 -14.15 -7.56 7.38
CA ALA A 134 -14.31 -8.56 6.32
C ALA A 134 -12.95 -9.09 5.82
N GLY A 135 -11.88 -8.30 5.98
CA GLY A 135 -10.57 -8.69 5.46
C GLY A 135 -9.50 -7.61 5.54
N PHE A 136 -8.52 -7.70 4.65
CA PHE A 136 -7.40 -6.78 4.53
C PHE A 136 -7.21 -6.32 3.08
N VAL A 137 -6.58 -5.17 2.87
CA VAL A 137 -6.20 -4.69 1.54
C VAL A 137 -4.70 -4.41 1.48
N SER A 138 -4.05 -4.85 0.40
CA SER A 138 -2.66 -4.48 0.11
C SER A 138 -2.53 -3.63 -1.14
N ASN A 139 -1.36 -3.03 -1.27
CA ASN A 139 -0.94 -2.23 -2.42
C ASN A 139 -1.80 -0.99 -2.67
N THR A 140 -2.55 -0.51 -1.68
CA THR A 140 -3.37 0.71 -1.79
C THR A 140 -2.51 1.87 -2.24
N ALA A 141 -2.82 2.46 -3.41
CA ALA A 141 -2.00 3.47 -4.08
C ALA A 141 -0.54 3.04 -4.35
N GLY A 142 -0.24 1.75 -4.30
CA GLY A 142 1.07 1.18 -4.61
C GLY A 142 1.23 0.83 -6.09
N TYR A 143 2.39 0.26 -6.39
CA TYR A 143 2.78 -0.15 -7.74
C TYR A 143 3.36 -1.56 -7.75
N THR A 144 3.36 -2.28 -6.63
CA THR A 144 3.96 -3.62 -6.57
C THR A 144 3.10 -4.59 -7.39
N PRO A 145 3.68 -5.37 -8.32
CA PRO A 145 2.90 -6.21 -9.22
C PRO A 145 2.14 -7.31 -8.48
N LEU A 146 1.06 -7.81 -9.09
CA LEU A 146 0.34 -8.99 -8.59
C LEU A 146 1.24 -10.22 -8.55
N TYR A 147 2.02 -10.42 -9.61
CA TYR A 147 2.98 -11.52 -9.79
C TYR A 147 4.25 -10.99 -10.43
N GLU A 148 5.39 -11.54 -10.06
CA GLU A 148 6.64 -11.44 -10.79
C GLU A 148 6.86 -12.74 -11.58
N PRO A 149 6.38 -12.82 -12.83
CA PRO A 149 6.22 -14.09 -13.56
C PRO A 149 7.54 -14.84 -13.80
N PHE A 150 8.67 -14.13 -13.73
CA PHE A 150 10.01 -14.68 -13.94
C PHE A 150 10.83 -14.82 -12.65
N LEU A 151 10.30 -14.39 -11.50
CA LEU A 151 11.08 -14.31 -10.25
C LEU A 151 10.37 -14.88 -9.04
N ASP A 152 9.04 -14.94 -8.98
CA ASP A 152 8.31 -15.41 -7.80
C ASP A 152 8.73 -16.81 -7.34
N SER A 153 8.92 -17.74 -8.30
CA SER A 153 9.36 -19.10 -7.99
C SER A 153 10.80 -19.18 -7.47
N LEU A 154 11.57 -18.09 -7.60
CA LEU A 154 12.97 -18.01 -7.18
C LEU A 154 13.16 -17.24 -5.87
N SER A 155 12.08 -16.79 -5.21
CA SER A 155 12.17 -15.95 -4.01
C SER A 155 12.95 -16.59 -2.86
N SER A 156 12.96 -17.92 -2.79
CA SER A 156 13.71 -18.71 -1.81
C SER A 156 14.79 -19.60 -2.45
N SER A 157 15.17 -19.31 -3.70
CA SER A 157 16.11 -20.14 -4.47
C SER A 157 17.47 -19.46 -4.66
N ALA A 158 18.49 -20.28 -4.91
CA ALA A 158 19.76 -19.80 -5.41
C ALA A 158 19.61 -19.18 -6.81
N LEU A 159 20.46 -18.22 -7.13
CA LEU A 159 20.59 -17.65 -8.47
C LEU A 159 20.94 -18.78 -9.46
N PRO A 160 20.16 -18.97 -10.54
CA PRO A 160 20.47 -19.97 -11.55
C PRO A 160 21.89 -19.80 -12.10
N GLY A 161 22.65 -20.90 -12.13
CA GLY A 161 24.01 -20.90 -12.66
C GLY A 161 25.09 -20.34 -11.72
N SER A 162 24.78 -19.88 -10.50
CA SER A 162 25.78 -19.35 -9.57
C SER A 162 26.65 -20.42 -8.88
N GLY A 163 26.35 -21.71 -9.09
CA GLY A 163 26.99 -22.80 -8.34
C GLY A 163 26.52 -22.92 -6.88
N GLY A 164 25.45 -22.21 -6.50
CA GLY A 164 24.95 -22.12 -5.12
C GLY A 164 25.42 -20.85 -4.38
N GLY A 165 25.02 -20.68 -3.12
CA GLY A 165 25.51 -19.63 -2.22
C GLY A 165 24.89 -18.23 -2.36
N THR A 166 24.53 -17.80 -3.57
CA THR A 166 23.85 -16.52 -3.81
C THR A 166 22.36 -16.77 -4.03
N GLN A 167 21.49 -16.17 -3.19
CA GLN A 167 20.03 -16.26 -3.36
C GLN A 167 19.50 -15.10 -4.20
N VAL A 168 18.47 -15.33 -5.03
CA VAL A 168 17.89 -14.27 -5.89
C VAL A 168 17.37 -13.09 -5.06
N ARG A 169 16.76 -13.36 -3.91
CA ARG A 169 16.28 -12.31 -3.00
C ARG A 169 17.38 -11.41 -2.43
N GLN A 170 18.67 -11.79 -2.53
CA GLN A 170 19.77 -10.92 -2.10
C GLN A 170 19.94 -9.68 -2.99
N ALA A 171 19.34 -9.67 -4.18
CA ALA A 171 19.48 -8.57 -5.12
C ALA A 171 19.09 -7.24 -4.48
N ASN A 172 19.77 -6.17 -4.88
CA ASN A 172 19.59 -4.82 -4.33
C ASN A 172 18.14 -4.34 -4.41
N PHE A 173 17.36 -4.82 -5.38
CA PHE A 173 15.95 -4.46 -5.51
C PHE A 173 15.04 -5.13 -4.47
N PHE A 174 15.42 -6.31 -3.95
CA PHE A 174 14.60 -7.07 -3.00
C PHE A 174 15.16 -7.08 -1.57
N GLU A 175 16.47 -6.87 -1.39
CA GLU A 175 17.11 -6.69 -0.08
C GLU A 175 16.74 -7.79 0.94
N TRP A 176 16.79 -9.05 0.51
CA TRP A 176 16.39 -10.26 1.25
C TRP A 176 14.89 -10.47 1.48
N ASN A 177 14.03 -9.60 0.97
CA ASN A 177 12.57 -9.75 1.06
C ASN A 177 12.11 -10.99 0.25
N PRO A 178 11.43 -11.96 0.87
CA PRO A 178 10.96 -13.18 0.18
C PRO A 178 9.67 -12.99 -0.63
N PHE A 179 9.02 -11.81 -0.59
CA PHE A 179 7.81 -11.51 -1.35
C PHE A 179 8.10 -10.46 -2.43
N PHE A 180 8.28 -10.95 -3.66
CA PHE A 180 8.56 -10.11 -4.82
C PHE A 180 7.31 -9.43 -5.37
N SER A 181 6.14 -10.03 -5.15
CA SER A 181 4.84 -9.62 -5.65
C SER A 181 3.74 -9.72 -4.59
N GLU A 182 2.55 -9.17 -4.89
CA GLU A 182 1.48 -9.01 -3.91
C GLU A 182 0.71 -10.29 -3.60
N VAL A 183 0.48 -11.19 -4.57
CA VAL A 183 -0.40 -12.35 -4.34
C VAL A 183 0.16 -13.30 -3.29
N ALA A 184 1.45 -13.63 -3.37
CA ALA A 184 2.10 -14.47 -2.37
C ALA A 184 2.09 -13.80 -0.97
N PHE A 185 2.29 -12.48 -0.92
CA PHE A 185 2.27 -11.71 0.32
C PHE A 185 0.89 -11.73 0.99
N VAL A 186 -0.19 -11.43 0.25
CA VAL A 186 -1.53 -11.41 0.85
C VAL A 186 -2.02 -12.79 1.26
N GLN A 187 -1.62 -13.84 0.55
CA GLN A 187 -1.95 -15.22 0.95
C GLN A 187 -1.20 -15.64 2.23
N ALA A 188 0.07 -15.27 2.34
CA ALA A 188 0.84 -15.48 3.57
C ALA A 188 0.26 -14.68 4.74
N TRP A 189 -0.10 -13.41 4.50
CA TRP A 189 -0.78 -12.56 5.48
C TRP A 189 -2.07 -13.19 6.00
N ARG A 190 -2.97 -13.57 5.09
CA ARG A 190 -4.25 -14.22 5.41
C ARG A 190 -4.03 -15.48 6.26
N THR A 191 -3.08 -16.31 5.87
CA THR A 191 -2.74 -17.55 6.61
C THR A 191 -2.31 -17.23 8.04
N ARG A 192 -1.45 -16.23 8.23
CA ARG A 192 -0.97 -15.81 9.56
C ARG A 192 -2.08 -15.17 10.40
N MET A 193 -2.98 -14.38 9.80
CA MET A 193 -4.12 -13.81 10.52
C MET A 193 -5.11 -14.89 10.99
N ILE A 194 -5.39 -15.91 10.16
CA ILE A 194 -6.20 -17.06 10.57
C ILE A 194 -5.52 -17.80 11.74
N ALA A 195 -4.22 -18.05 11.67
CA ALA A 195 -3.45 -18.63 12.76
C ALA A 195 -3.47 -17.77 14.04
N ALA A 196 -3.59 -16.44 13.90
CA ALA A 196 -3.74 -15.49 15.00
C ALA A 196 -5.17 -15.43 15.58
N GLY A 197 -6.11 -16.25 15.08
CA GLY A 197 -7.48 -16.40 15.60
C GLY A 197 -8.57 -15.67 14.80
N PHE A 198 -8.27 -15.19 13.60
CA PHE A 198 -9.29 -14.64 12.70
C PHE A 198 -10.07 -15.76 12.00
N PRO A 199 -11.36 -15.54 11.69
CA PRO A 199 -12.16 -16.55 11.00
C PRO A 199 -11.61 -16.82 9.60
N SER A 200 -11.73 -18.06 9.11
CA SER A 200 -11.32 -18.42 7.75
C SER A 200 -12.13 -17.73 6.65
N THR A 201 -13.19 -17.00 7.02
CA THR A 201 -13.99 -16.18 6.10
C THR A 201 -13.35 -14.84 5.75
N ILE A 202 -12.25 -14.43 6.40
CA ILE A 202 -11.56 -13.21 5.99
C ILE A 202 -11.03 -13.35 4.56
N GLY A 203 -11.12 -12.27 3.79
CA GLY A 203 -10.56 -12.19 2.44
C GLY A 203 -9.52 -11.10 2.28
N MET A 204 -8.85 -11.12 1.14
CA MET A 204 -7.84 -10.12 0.77
C MET A 204 -8.32 -9.32 -0.43
N LEU A 205 -8.05 -8.02 -0.42
CA LEU A 205 -8.12 -7.14 -1.58
C LEU A 205 -6.70 -6.78 -2.01
N VAL A 206 -6.51 -6.58 -3.31
CA VAL A 206 -5.27 -5.99 -3.84
C VAL A 206 -5.65 -4.82 -4.73
N ASP A 207 -5.08 -3.65 -4.44
CA ASP A 207 -5.20 -2.50 -5.35
C ASP A 207 -4.32 -2.73 -6.59
N THR A 208 -4.99 -2.80 -7.73
CA THR A 208 -4.41 -3.12 -9.05
C THR A 208 -4.45 -1.92 -10.00
N SER A 209 -4.76 -0.74 -9.47
CA SER A 209 -4.93 0.49 -10.26
C SER A 209 -3.71 0.85 -11.10
N ARG A 210 -2.48 0.58 -10.63
CA ARG A 210 -1.24 1.09 -11.24
C ARG A 210 -0.07 0.10 -11.28
N ASN A 211 -0.34 -1.20 -11.07
CA ASN A 211 0.70 -2.22 -10.92
C ASN A 211 0.84 -3.20 -12.10
N GLY A 212 0.35 -2.84 -13.29
CA GLY A 212 0.41 -3.71 -14.47
C GLY A 212 1.82 -3.90 -15.02
N TRP A 213 2.62 -2.82 -15.06
CA TRP A 213 3.98 -2.82 -15.64
C TRP A 213 4.04 -3.40 -17.05
N GLY A 214 3.18 -2.90 -17.93
CA GLY A 214 3.21 -3.16 -19.37
C GLY A 214 4.20 -2.27 -20.10
N GLY A 215 3.85 -1.95 -21.35
CA GLY A 215 4.70 -1.14 -22.24
C GLY A 215 5.88 -1.94 -22.81
N ALA A 216 6.65 -1.27 -23.68
CA ALA A 216 7.73 -1.90 -24.45
C ALA A 216 8.90 -2.45 -23.59
N ASN A 217 9.02 -1.99 -22.33
CA ASN A 217 10.10 -2.37 -21.43
C ASN A 217 9.72 -3.53 -20.49
N ARG A 218 8.51 -4.09 -20.62
CA ARG A 218 8.12 -5.29 -19.87
C ARG A 218 8.94 -6.48 -20.36
N PRO A 219 9.66 -7.20 -19.50
CA PRO A 219 10.40 -8.38 -19.92
C PRO A 219 9.45 -9.47 -20.42
N THR A 220 9.92 -10.24 -21.39
CA THR A 220 9.17 -11.36 -22.00
C THR A 220 9.77 -12.72 -21.65
N ALA A 221 10.93 -12.73 -21.00
CA ALA A 221 11.61 -13.93 -20.53
C ALA A 221 12.45 -13.62 -19.28
N GLN A 222 12.76 -14.65 -18.50
CA GLN A 222 13.74 -14.59 -17.43
C GLN A 222 15.14 -14.37 -18.02
N SER A 223 15.97 -13.57 -17.35
CA SER A 223 17.38 -13.39 -17.70
C SER A 223 18.17 -14.68 -17.59
N THR A 224 19.25 -14.78 -18.39
CA THR A 224 20.26 -15.84 -18.29
C THR A 224 21.54 -15.37 -17.62
N SER A 225 21.59 -14.12 -17.13
CA SER A 225 22.77 -13.57 -16.47
C SER A 225 23.09 -14.32 -15.18
N THR A 226 24.37 -14.55 -14.92
CA THR A 226 24.86 -15.10 -13.64
C THR A 226 25.29 -14.00 -12.67
N VAL A 227 25.09 -12.73 -13.03
CA VAL A 227 25.32 -11.57 -12.15
C VAL A 227 23.98 -11.19 -11.51
N LEU A 228 23.89 -11.31 -10.19
CA LEU A 228 22.64 -11.24 -9.42
C LEU A 228 21.75 -10.04 -9.78
N ASP A 229 22.27 -8.82 -9.69
CA ASP A 229 21.47 -7.62 -9.93
C ASP A 229 21.10 -7.46 -11.42
N THR A 230 21.98 -7.88 -12.33
CA THR A 230 21.67 -7.92 -13.77
C THR A 230 20.53 -8.91 -14.03
N PHE A 231 20.62 -10.11 -13.49
CA PHE A 231 19.60 -11.15 -13.59
C PHE A 231 18.24 -10.64 -13.12
N VAL A 232 18.19 -10.03 -11.93
CA VAL A 232 16.94 -9.50 -11.37
C VAL A 232 16.42 -8.32 -12.19
N ASN A 233 17.25 -7.34 -12.55
CA ASN A 233 16.80 -6.14 -13.28
C ASN A 233 16.27 -6.45 -14.69
N GLU A 234 16.86 -7.44 -15.36
CA GLU A 234 16.39 -7.92 -16.66
C GLU A 234 15.11 -8.78 -16.54
N SER A 235 14.87 -9.43 -15.40
CA SER A 235 13.73 -10.35 -15.22
C SER A 235 12.51 -9.70 -14.57
N ARG A 236 12.67 -8.72 -13.68
CA ARG A 236 11.55 -8.11 -12.93
C ARG A 236 10.64 -7.29 -13.83
N ILE A 237 9.33 -7.36 -13.63
CA ILE A 237 8.37 -6.48 -14.31
C ILE A 237 8.24 -5.14 -13.62
N ASP A 238 8.34 -5.08 -12.28
CA ASP A 238 8.39 -3.81 -11.56
C ASP A 238 9.64 -3.06 -12.01
N LYS A 239 9.50 -1.87 -12.63
CA LYS A 239 10.62 -1.08 -13.18
C LYS A 239 11.00 0.13 -12.31
N ARG A 240 10.55 0.20 -11.06
CA ARG A 240 11.02 1.24 -10.13
C ARG A 240 12.52 1.14 -9.91
N THR A 241 13.15 2.27 -9.58
CA THR A 241 14.55 2.30 -9.17
C THR A 241 14.74 1.70 -7.77
N HIS A 242 13.72 1.78 -6.91
CA HIS A 242 13.68 1.16 -5.58
C HIS A 242 12.23 0.81 -5.20
N ARG A 243 12.00 -0.29 -4.45
CA ARG A 243 10.63 -0.71 -4.05
C ARG A 243 9.92 0.27 -3.11
N GLY A 244 10.69 1.12 -2.44
CA GLY A 244 10.20 2.22 -1.60
C GLY A 244 9.76 3.48 -2.37
N ASN A 245 9.95 3.53 -3.70
CA ASN A 245 9.47 4.65 -4.51
C ASN A 245 7.97 4.50 -4.76
N TRP A 246 7.22 5.45 -4.20
CA TRP A 246 5.75 5.42 -4.17
C TRP A 246 5.10 6.57 -4.95
N CYS A 247 5.80 7.69 -5.18
CA CYS A 247 5.15 8.87 -5.74
C CYS A 247 5.25 8.92 -7.27
N ASN A 248 4.10 9.04 -7.95
CA ASN A 248 3.95 9.34 -9.38
C ASN A 248 4.86 8.48 -10.29
N GLN A 249 4.89 7.17 -10.04
CA GLN A 249 5.78 6.25 -10.74
C GLN A 249 5.30 5.96 -12.16
N LYS A 250 6.25 5.58 -13.04
CA LYS A 250 6.01 5.20 -14.43
C LYS A 250 5.52 3.75 -14.55
N GLY A 251 4.55 3.37 -13.71
CA GLY A 251 3.91 2.07 -13.71
C GLY A 251 3.00 1.88 -14.93
N GLY A 252 1.91 1.15 -14.73
CA GLY A 252 0.90 0.90 -15.76
C GLY A 252 -0.41 0.46 -15.14
N ILE A 253 -1.55 0.77 -15.75
CA ILE A 253 -2.84 0.25 -15.27
C ILE A 253 -2.76 -1.28 -15.19
N GLY A 254 -3.12 -1.86 -14.04
CA GLY A 254 -3.06 -3.30 -13.82
C GLY A 254 -4.32 -4.03 -14.24
N GLU A 255 -4.52 -5.20 -13.65
CA GLU A 255 -5.75 -5.96 -13.80
C GLU A 255 -6.98 -5.10 -13.50
N ARG A 256 -8.07 -5.35 -14.23
CA ARG A 256 -9.33 -4.63 -13.97
C ARG A 256 -9.95 -5.16 -12.69
N PRO A 257 -10.81 -4.36 -12.02
CA PRO A 257 -11.53 -4.84 -10.85
C PRO A 257 -12.30 -6.12 -11.19
N GLN A 258 -12.02 -7.20 -10.45
CA GLN A 258 -12.62 -8.51 -10.67
C GLN A 258 -12.73 -9.25 -9.33
N VAL A 259 -13.76 -10.08 -9.20
CA VAL A 259 -14.05 -10.82 -7.97
C VAL A 259 -13.44 -12.23 -8.01
N SER A 260 -13.01 -12.70 -6.84
CA SER A 260 -12.44 -14.03 -6.61
C SER A 260 -11.35 -14.47 -7.62
N PRO A 261 -10.34 -13.62 -7.93
CA PRO A 261 -9.33 -13.94 -8.94
C PRO A 261 -8.37 -15.07 -8.52
N ALA A 262 -8.21 -15.29 -7.21
CA ALA A 262 -7.36 -16.33 -6.66
C ALA A 262 -7.86 -16.76 -5.27
N VAL A 263 -7.37 -17.91 -4.79
CA VAL A 263 -7.72 -18.42 -3.46
C VAL A 263 -7.37 -17.41 -2.37
N GLY A 264 -8.35 -17.07 -1.54
CA GLY A 264 -8.22 -16.14 -0.43
C GLY A 264 -8.23 -14.66 -0.81
N ILE A 265 -8.38 -14.32 -2.09
CA ILE A 265 -8.52 -12.94 -2.58
C ILE A 265 -9.98 -12.71 -2.97
N ASP A 266 -10.66 -11.78 -2.30
CA ASP A 266 -12.05 -11.44 -2.57
C ASP A 266 -12.19 -10.67 -3.88
N ALA A 267 -11.29 -9.73 -4.14
CA ALA A 267 -11.26 -8.98 -5.38
C ALA A 267 -9.91 -8.30 -5.65
N TYR A 268 -9.62 -8.10 -6.93
CA TYR A 268 -8.80 -6.99 -7.37
C TYR A 268 -9.67 -5.74 -7.43
N VAL A 269 -9.15 -4.63 -6.92
CA VAL A 269 -9.86 -3.36 -6.81
C VAL A 269 -8.98 -2.25 -7.35
N TRP A 270 -9.57 -1.13 -7.75
CA TRP A 270 -8.85 0.12 -7.98
C TRP A 270 -9.20 1.06 -6.83
N VAL A 271 -8.38 1.06 -5.78
CA VAL A 271 -8.59 1.95 -4.63
C VAL A 271 -8.09 3.34 -4.98
N LYS A 272 -6.83 3.46 -5.44
CA LYS A 272 -6.32 4.69 -6.04
C LYS A 272 -6.90 4.86 -7.45
N PRO A 273 -7.60 5.97 -7.75
CA PRO A 273 -8.07 6.22 -9.11
C PRO A 273 -6.88 6.46 -10.06
N PRO A 274 -6.74 5.67 -11.15
CA PRO A 274 -5.68 5.90 -12.12
C PRO A 274 -5.76 7.31 -12.71
N GLY A 275 -4.65 8.05 -12.67
CA GLY A 275 -4.56 9.43 -13.16
C GLY A 275 -4.64 10.50 -12.08
N GLU A 276 -5.01 10.17 -10.85
CA GLU A 276 -4.79 11.10 -9.74
C GLU A 276 -3.33 11.13 -9.30
N SER A 277 -2.79 12.33 -9.09
CA SER A 277 -1.44 12.52 -8.55
C SER A 277 -1.30 11.93 -7.13
N ASP A 278 -0.11 11.47 -6.81
CA ASP A 278 0.31 11.07 -5.46
C ASP A 278 0.81 12.29 -4.64
N GLY A 279 1.24 13.35 -5.31
CA GLY A 279 1.81 14.54 -4.69
C GLY A 279 2.44 15.48 -5.71
N ALA A 280 2.65 16.75 -5.31
CA ALA A 280 3.23 17.74 -6.21
C ALA A 280 4.69 17.43 -6.52
N ALA A 281 5.09 17.59 -7.79
CA ALA A 281 6.47 17.31 -8.21
C ALA A 281 7.50 18.35 -7.74
N SER A 282 7.04 19.50 -7.23
CA SER A 282 7.88 20.56 -6.68
C SER A 282 7.12 21.40 -5.66
N GLN A 283 7.84 22.24 -4.92
CA GLN A 283 7.26 23.18 -3.96
C GLN A 283 6.35 24.21 -4.63
N GLU A 284 6.68 24.64 -5.85
CA GLU A 284 5.90 25.62 -6.61
C GLU A 284 4.55 25.04 -7.05
N LEU A 285 4.50 23.73 -7.28
CA LEU A 285 3.29 23.01 -7.67
C LEU A 285 2.46 22.53 -6.48
N SER A 286 2.93 22.73 -5.24
CA SER A 286 2.34 22.13 -4.05
C SER A 286 1.22 22.95 -3.41
N TYR A 287 1.02 24.20 -3.83
CA TYR A 287 -0.05 25.04 -3.29
C TYR A 287 -1.40 24.67 -3.91
N ASP A 288 -2.36 24.31 -3.04
CA ASP A 288 -3.76 24.10 -3.42
C ASP A 288 -4.67 25.05 -2.62
N PRO A 289 -5.33 26.03 -3.27
CA PRO A 289 -6.22 26.95 -2.56
C PRO A 289 -7.49 26.26 -2.03
N GLN A 290 -7.85 25.08 -2.54
CA GLN A 290 -9.01 24.32 -2.07
C GLN A 290 -8.64 23.35 -0.94
N ASP A 291 -7.35 23.07 -0.75
CA ASP A 291 -6.86 22.17 0.28
C ASP A 291 -5.46 22.60 0.76
N PRO A 292 -5.38 23.63 1.62
CA PRO A 292 -4.10 24.19 2.07
C PRO A 292 -3.30 23.25 2.97
N ALA A 293 -3.85 22.09 3.36
CA ALA A 293 -3.10 21.07 4.10
C ALA A 293 -2.15 20.28 3.19
N LYS A 294 -2.35 20.32 1.87
CA LYS A 294 -1.44 19.66 0.92
C LYS A 294 -0.10 20.39 0.83
N GLY A 295 0.97 19.60 0.88
CA GLY A 295 2.34 20.07 0.83
C GLY A 295 3.17 19.38 -0.24
N PHE A 296 4.49 19.59 -0.13
CA PHE A 296 5.48 19.01 -1.02
C PHE A 296 6.29 17.95 -0.27
N ASP A 297 6.17 16.70 -0.72
CA ASP A 297 7.02 15.60 -0.27
C ASP A 297 8.15 15.38 -1.28
N ARG A 298 9.40 15.33 -0.81
CA ARG A 298 10.57 15.14 -1.69
C ARG A 298 10.57 13.79 -2.41
N MET A 299 9.83 12.79 -1.95
CA MET A 299 9.65 11.55 -2.70
C MET A 299 8.90 11.74 -4.03
N CYS A 300 8.20 12.87 -4.19
CA CYS A 300 7.55 13.28 -5.43
C CYS A 300 8.43 14.15 -6.32
N ASP A 301 9.57 14.63 -5.81
CA ASP A 301 10.55 15.42 -6.55
C ASP A 301 11.34 14.53 -7.52
N PRO A 302 11.23 14.75 -8.85
CA PRO A 302 11.97 13.96 -9.84
C PRO A 302 13.49 14.10 -9.73
N THR A 303 13.97 15.13 -9.04
CA THR A 303 15.41 15.45 -8.87
C THR A 303 15.96 14.99 -7.53
N TYR A 304 15.11 14.50 -6.63
CA TYR A 304 15.54 14.08 -5.31
C TYR A 304 16.29 12.74 -5.36
N VAL A 305 17.49 12.77 -4.80
CA VAL A 305 18.35 11.62 -4.57
C VAL A 305 18.43 11.38 -3.08
N TYR A 306 18.21 10.14 -2.64
CA TYR A 306 18.18 9.79 -1.22
C TYR A 306 18.87 8.46 -0.95
N ALA A 307 19.22 8.25 0.31
CA ALA A 307 19.78 6.99 0.79
C ALA A 307 18.65 5.99 1.11
N ALA A 308 18.67 4.84 0.46
CA ALA A 308 17.78 3.71 0.72
C ALA A 308 18.63 2.52 1.19
N GLY A 309 18.80 2.39 2.51
CA GLY A 309 19.73 1.41 3.08
C GLY A 309 21.16 1.67 2.62
N ASN A 310 21.74 0.72 1.89
CA ASN A 310 23.10 0.83 1.33
C ASN A 310 23.13 1.40 -0.09
N LEU A 311 21.98 1.81 -0.63
CA LEU A 311 21.85 2.32 -1.99
C LEU A 311 21.62 3.85 -1.97
N THR A 312 22.09 4.50 -3.03
CA THR A 312 21.73 5.88 -3.35
C THR A 312 20.85 5.84 -4.59
N VAL A 313 19.60 6.29 -4.47
CA VAL A 313 18.58 6.13 -5.51
C VAL A 313 17.85 7.44 -5.80
N GLU A 314 17.40 7.59 -7.03
CA GLU A 314 16.43 8.62 -7.44
C GLU A 314 15.01 8.15 -7.17
N THR A 315 14.08 9.10 -6.95
CA THR A 315 12.66 8.81 -6.72
C THR A 315 11.97 8.15 -7.90
N GLY A 316 12.42 8.41 -9.14
CA GLY A 316 11.74 7.99 -10.36
C GLY A 316 10.37 8.66 -10.59
N ALA A 317 10.02 9.67 -9.78
CA ALA A 317 8.76 10.38 -9.87
C ALA A 317 8.62 11.14 -11.19
N LEU A 318 7.41 11.20 -11.73
CA LEU A 318 7.11 12.00 -12.92
C LEU A 318 7.13 13.50 -12.59
N ALA A 319 7.80 14.28 -13.44
CA ALA A 319 7.76 15.73 -13.39
C ALA A 319 6.37 16.30 -13.72
N ASP A 320 6.15 17.55 -13.31
CA ASP A 320 4.94 18.33 -13.56
C ASP A 320 3.67 17.77 -12.90
N ALA A 321 3.82 16.89 -11.90
CA ALA A 321 2.70 16.35 -11.16
C ALA A 321 2.06 17.44 -10.28
N PRO A 322 0.72 17.60 -10.31
CA PRO A 322 0.00 18.50 -9.42
C PRO A 322 -0.06 17.93 -8.00
N VAL A 323 -0.60 18.69 -7.05
CA VAL A 323 -0.90 18.21 -5.70
C VAL A 323 -1.68 16.89 -5.68
N ALA A 324 -1.53 16.13 -4.60
CA ALA A 324 -2.17 14.84 -4.40
C ALA A 324 -3.68 14.88 -4.67
N GLY A 325 -4.20 13.86 -5.35
CA GLY A 325 -5.62 13.72 -5.69
C GLY A 325 -6.12 14.57 -6.86
N ARG A 326 -5.32 15.53 -7.37
CA ARG A 326 -5.68 16.24 -8.61
C ARG A 326 -5.34 15.43 -9.85
N TRP A 327 -6.10 15.66 -10.92
CA TRP A 327 -5.91 15.01 -12.20
C TRP A 327 -4.53 15.30 -12.80
N PHE A 328 -3.78 14.25 -13.08
CA PHE A 328 -2.45 14.30 -13.67
C PHE A 328 -2.46 13.65 -15.05
N SER A 329 -2.79 14.46 -16.07
CA SER A 329 -2.95 13.99 -17.46
C SER A 329 -1.74 13.21 -18.00
N LYS A 330 -0.52 13.72 -17.77
CA LYS A 330 0.73 13.06 -18.20
C LYS A 330 0.94 11.73 -17.48
N GLY A 331 0.70 11.68 -16.17
CA GLY A 331 0.72 10.44 -15.39
C GLY A 331 -0.30 9.42 -15.90
N PHE A 332 -1.53 9.85 -16.19
CA PHE A 332 -2.57 8.98 -16.74
C PHE A 332 -2.18 8.40 -18.11
N GLN A 333 -1.64 9.21 -19.01
CA GLN A 333 -1.16 8.74 -20.32
C GLN A 333 -0.05 7.69 -20.18
N VAL A 334 0.90 7.90 -19.25
CA VAL A 334 1.93 6.90 -18.95
C VAL A 334 1.30 5.60 -18.44
N LEU A 335 0.38 5.69 -17.48
CA LEU A 335 -0.31 4.52 -16.94
C LEU A 335 -1.08 3.74 -18.01
N LEU A 336 -1.76 4.44 -18.93
CA LEU A 336 -2.54 3.84 -20.01
C LEU A 336 -1.64 3.16 -21.05
N ASN A 337 -0.57 3.84 -21.49
CA ASN A 337 0.39 3.30 -22.46
C ASN A 337 1.11 2.06 -21.92
N ASN A 338 1.28 1.97 -20.61
CA ASN A 338 1.90 0.85 -19.93
C ASN A 338 0.89 -0.12 -19.30
N ALA A 339 -0.39 -0.05 -19.67
CA ALA A 339 -1.40 -0.95 -19.10
C ALA A 339 -1.06 -2.43 -19.37
N TYR A 340 -1.25 -3.29 -18.37
CA TYR A 340 -1.12 -4.72 -18.50
C TYR A 340 -2.12 -5.45 -17.58
N PRO A 341 -3.09 -6.20 -18.14
CA PRO A 341 -3.35 -6.39 -19.57
C PRO A 341 -3.63 -5.08 -20.31
N ALA A 342 -3.30 -5.03 -21.61
CA ALA A 342 -3.45 -3.82 -22.41
C ALA A 342 -4.90 -3.29 -22.38
N ALA A 343 -5.05 -1.98 -22.55
CA ALA A 343 -6.36 -1.38 -22.77
C ALA A 343 -6.92 -1.86 -24.11
N GLN A 344 -8.16 -2.36 -24.10
CA GLN A 344 -8.88 -2.78 -25.30
C GLN A 344 -9.72 -1.63 -25.84
#